data_AF-A0A3N9NW36-F1
#
_entry.id   AF-A0A3N9NW36-F1
#
_cell.length_a   1.000
_cell.length_b   1.000
_cell.length_c   1.000
_cell.angle_alpha   90.00
_cell.angle_beta   90.00
_cell.angle_gamma   90.00
#
_symmetry.space_group_name_H-M   'P 1'
#
loop_
_entity.id
_entity.type
_entity.pdbx_description
1 polymer ?
#
loop_
_entity_poly.entity_id
_entity_poly.type
_entity_poly.pdbx_seq_one_letter_code
_entity_poly.pdbx_strand_id
1 'polypeptide(L)'
;MQTVSMIIPVFNRLDFLSRALVCLQHQSFLINELVVTDDGSSQDVLGLIREKAKELPFHLKYIRQQNKGFRLSKIRNNGVRASTGDWLIFLDQDIIYTNGFIRTFVDHFQPRRFLVAWEIRLSAAQTNQLTPDMLRRGDYRSLITWRQAYDIGRQYRKDLFYVFCKKLHVRPIGPKLRGGLFAVSRADFFAVNGFDENYQGWGNEDDDFGRRLDAAGITGRNPFLKEYPLHMWHEPYREGTKRVNLDYYSERVKQILQGDFYCQYGIDNPLDHEPVRCLEIK
;
A
#
# COMPACT_ATOMS: atom_id res chain seq x y z
N MET A 1 14.50 -4.21 -18.17
CA MET A 1 13.84 -4.97 -17.09
C MET A 1 12.98 -3.98 -16.32
N GLN A 2 11.76 -4.31 -15.91
CA GLN A 2 10.89 -3.36 -15.19
C GLN A 2 11.46 -3.14 -13.79
N THR A 3 11.76 -1.89 -13.41
CA THR A 3 12.28 -1.59 -12.08
C THR A 3 11.15 -1.40 -11.07
N VAL A 4 11.30 -1.92 -9.86
CA VAL A 4 10.25 -1.94 -8.83
C VAL A 4 10.76 -1.31 -7.54
N SER A 5 10.04 -0.28 -7.08
CA SER A 5 10.22 0.32 -5.76
C SER A 5 9.07 -0.10 -4.87
N MET A 6 9.39 -0.67 -3.72
CA MET A 6 8.41 -0.88 -2.66
C MET A 6 8.43 0.29 -1.68
N ILE A 7 7.27 0.75 -1.22
CA ILE A 7 7.11 1.84 -0.27
C ILE A 7 6.33 1.31 0.93
N ILE A 8 6.96 1.32 2.11
CA ILE A 8 6.34 0.88 3.37
C ILE A 8 6.22 2.08 4.31
N PRO A 9 5.02 2.65 4.49
CA PRO A 9 4.78 3.65 5.53
C PRO A 9 4.80 3.01 6.91
N VAL A 10 5.49 3.68 7.83
CA VAL A 10 5.77 3.21 9.19
C VAL A 10 5.35 4.27 10.19
N PHE A 11 4.60 3.84 11.21
CA PHE A 11 4.31 4.64 12.38
C PHE A 11 4.25 3.74 13.62
N ASN A 12 5.33 3.74 14.40
CA ASN A 12 5.56 2.84 15.53
C ASN A 12 5.42 1.36 15.12
N ARG A 13 5.20 0.46 16.08
CA ARG A 13 5.00 -0.99 15.91
C ARG A 13 6.15 -1.67 15.16
N LEU A 14 7.37 -1.44 15.62
CA LEU A 14 8.59 -2.02 15.04
C LEU A 14 8.55 -3.55 14.87
N ASP A 15 7.85 -4.28 15.76
CA ASP A 15 7.68 -5.72 15.62
C ASP A 15 6.97 -6.09 14.30
N PHE A 16 5.94 -5.33 13.89
CA PHE A 16 5.25 -5.58 12.63
C PHE A 16 6.13 -5.30 11.43
N LEU A 17 6.83 -4.16 11.43
CA LEU A 17 7.80 -3.85 10.37
C LEU A 17 8.86 -4.95 10.27
N SER A 18 9.41 -5.40 11.40
CA SER A 18 10.40 -6.49 11.43
C SER A 18 9.87 -7.76 10.77
N ARG A 19 8.63 -8.18 11.09
CA ARG A 19 7.99 -9.35 10.48
C ARG A 19 7.72 -9.17 8.98
N ALA A 20 7.29 -7.99 8.56
CA ALA A 20 7.09 -7.68 7.16
C ALA A 20 8.42 -7.73 6.37
N LEU A 21 9.52 -7.21 6.94
CA LEU A 21 10.85 -7.29 6.32
C LEU A 21 11.36 -8.73 6.18
N VAL A 22 11.08 -9.61 7.15
CA VAL A 22 11.41 -11.05 7.04
C VAL A 22 10.67 -11.69 5.84
N CYS A 23 9.43 -11.28 5.56
CA CYS A 23 8.71 -11.80 4.40
C CYS A 23 9.35 -11.36 3.06
N LEU A 24 10.03 -10.20 3.01
CA LEU A 24 10.72 -9.72 1.82
C LEU A 24 12.00 -10.50 1.51
N GLN A 25 12.65 -11.09 2.51
CA GLN A 25 13.94 -11.80 2.34
C GLN A 25 13.84 -12.99 1.38
N HIS A 26 12.66 -13.62 1.30
CA HIS A 26 12.46 -14.88 0.58
C HIS A 26 11.47 -14.77 -0.59
N GLN A 27 11.23 -13.56 -1.09
CA GLN A 27 10.37 -13.35 -2.25
C GLN A 27 10.97 -13.96 -3.51
N SER A 28 10.12 -14.63 -4.29
CA SER A 28 10.46 -15.22 -5.60
C SER A 28 10.80 -14.18 -6.68
N PHE A 29 10.46 -12.92 -6.42
CA PHE A 29 10.88 -11.77 -7.21
C PHE A 29 11.52 -10.75 -6.27
N LEU A 30 12.75 -10.31 -6.59
CA LEU A 30 13.45 -9.29 -5.83
C LEU A 30 13.14 -7.92 -6.42
N ILE A 31 12.64 -7.03 -5.57
CA ILE A 31 12.48 -5.60 -5.88
C ILE A 31 13.86 -4.94 -6.03
N ASN A 32 13.92 -3.79 -6.71
CA ASN A 32 15.18 -3.05 -6.85
C ASN A 32 15.50 -2.26 -5.59
N GLU A 33 14.47 -1.67 -4.98
CA GLU A 33 14.63 -0.90 -3.77
C GLU A 33 13.38 -0.97 -2.88
N LEU A 34 13.62 -0.84 -1.58
CA LEU A 34 12.62 -0.62 -0.56
C LEU A 34 12.82 0.78 0.03
N VAL A 35 11.77 1.59 0.03
CA VAL A 35 11.72 2.90 0.68
C VAL A 35 10.84 2.78 1.92
N VAL A 36 11.46 2.79 3.09
CA VAL A 36 10.77 2.84 4.38
C VAL A 36 10.48 4.30 4.72
N THR A 37 9.21 4.62 4.95
CA THR A 37 8.75 6.00 5.13
C THR A 37 8.15 6.20 6.52
N ASP A 38 8.91 6.80 7.42
CA ASP A 38 8.56 6.95 8.84
C ASP A 38 7.77 8.26 9.09
N ASP A 39 6.50 8.14 9.47
CA ASP A 39 5.59 9.26 9.79
C ASP A 39 5.79 9.80 11.22
N GLY A 40 7.04 9.85 11.67
CA GLY A 40 7.40 10.44 12.96
C GLY A 40 7.23 9.49 14.16
N SER A 41 7.62 8.23 14.01
CA SER A 41 7.62 7.22 15.07
C SER A 41 8.44 7.64 16.30
N SER A 42 7.97 7.28 17.49
CA SER A 42 8.74 7.46 18.73
C SER A 42 9.78 6.36 18.94
N GLN A 43 9.61 5.21 18.29
CA GLN A 43 10.53 4.09 18.32
C GLN A 43 11.69 4.26 17.33
N ASP A 44 12.81 3.55 17.57
CA ASP A 44 14.01 3.60 16.71
C ASP A 44 13.83 2.75 15.43
N VAL A 45 13.06 3.29 14.48
CA VAL A 45 12.86 2.68 13.16
C VAL A 45 14.19 2.56 12.42
N LEU A 46 15.02 3.61 12.44
CA LEU A 46 16.28 3.64 11.71
C LEU A 46 17.27 2.57 12.21
N GLY A 47 17.33 2.33 13.53
CA GLY A 47 18.10 1.24 14.12
C GLY A 47 17.69 -0.12 13.59
N LEU A 48 16.39 -0.46 13.65
CA LEU A 48 15.85 -1.71 13.10
C LEU A 48 16.18 -1.86 11.61
N ILE A 49 16.01 -0.79 10.84
CA ILE A 49 16.28 -0.78 9.41
C ILE A 49 17.76 -1.06 9.10
N ARG A 50 18.69 -0.42 9.82
CA ARG A 50 20.14 -0.67 9.67
C ARG A 50 20.54 -2.09 10.07
N GLU A 51 19.87 -2.66 11.06
CA GLU A 51 20.06 -4.06 11.44
C GLU A 51 19.62 -4.99 10.31
N LYS A 52 18.40 -4.80 9.81
CA LYS A 52 17.78 -5.66 8.78
C LYS A 52 18.39 -5.51 7.39
N ALA A 53 18.93 -4.34 7.04
CA ALA A 53 19.55 -4.10 5.74
C ALA A 53 20.64 -5.13 5.39
N LYS A 54 21.37 -5.63 6.39
CA LYS A 54 22.44 -6.63 6.22
C LYS A 54 21.96 -7.96 5.64
N GLU A 55 20.67 -8.26 5.76
CA GLU A 55 20.07 -9.53 5.37
C GLU A 55 19.17 -9.39 4.12
N LEU A 56 18.98 -8.17 3.60
CA LEU A 56 18.05 -7.89 2.51
C LEU A 56 18.80 -7.78 1.17
N PRO A 57 18.34 -8.44 0.10
CA PRO A 57 19.07 -8.52 -1.17
C PRO A 57 18.79 -7.33 -2.12
N PHE A 58 18.32 -6.20 -1.60
CA PHE A 58 17.91 -5.03 -2.38
C PHE A 58 18.27 -3.72 -1.68
N HIS A 59 18.30 -2.62 -2.43
CA HIS A 59 18.66 -1.32 -1.87
C HIS A 59 17.61 -0.86 -0.87
N LEU A 60 18.06 -0.33 0.26
CA LEU A 60 17.17 0.20 1.28
C LEU A 60 17.34 1.70 1.40
N LYS A 61 16.23 2.42 1.33
CA LYS A 61 16.14 3.85 1.58
C LYS A 61 15.24 4.10 2.80
N TYR A 62 15.61 5.08 3.60
CA TYR A 62 14.84 5.52 4.74
C TYR A 62 14.57 7.02 4.62
N ILE A 63 13.31 7.40 4.76
CA ILE A 63 12.88 8.79 4.90
C ILE A 63 12.06 8.93 6.17
N ARG A 64 12.13 10.10 6.80
CA ARG A 64 11.36 10.43 7.98
C ARG A 64 10.80 11.83 7.88
N GLN A 65 9.55 12.00 8.30
CA GLN A 65 8.97 13.32 8.55
C GLN A 65 8.71 13.55 10.04
N GLN A 66 8.56 14.81 10.44
CA GLN A 66 8.20 15.15 11.82
C GLN A 66 6.83 14.58 12.17
N ASN A 67 6.59 14.16 13.41
CA ASN A 67 5.24 13.81 13.84
C ASN A 67 4.40 15.09 13.98
N LYS A 68 3.43 15.29 13.09
CA LYS A 68 2.45 16.39 13.12
C LYS A 68 1.02 15.83 12.98
N GLY A 69 0.77 14.68 13.58
CA GLY A 69 -0.45 13.88 13.38
C GLY A 69 -0.36 12.95 12.18
N PHE A 70 -1.47 12.27 11.90
CA PHE A 70 -1.56 11.25 10.84
C PHE A 70 -1.51 11.90 9.45
N ARG A 71 -0.37 11.73 8.75
CA ARG A 71 -0.08 12.37 7.44
C ARG A 71 0.34 11.31 6.41
N LEU A 72 -0.47 10.26 6.31
CA LEU A 72 -0.21 9.09 5.46
C LEU A 72 -0.09 9.43 3.96
N SER A 73 -0.94 10.32 3.43
CA SER A 73 -0.83 10.78 2.04
C SER A 73 0.55 11.39 1.76
N LYS A 74 1.00 12.30 2.63
CA LYS A 74 2.28 12.99 2.49
C LYS A 74 3.46 12.02 2.57
N ILE A 75 3.48 11.12 3.55
CA ILE A 75 4.61 10.19 3.72
C ILE A 75 4.69 9.15 2.58
N ARG A 76 3.55 8.79 1.97
CA ARG A 76 3.49 8.00 0.73
C ARG A 76 4.04 8.78 -0.47
N ASN A 77 3.63 10.04 -0.66
CA ASN A 77 4.19 10.91 -1.72
C ASN A 77 5.70 11.09 -1.57
N ASN A 78 6.17 11.35 -0.35
CA ASN A 78 7.60 11.44 -0.03
C ASN A 78 8.36 10.15 -0.39
N GLY A 79 7.75 8.98 -0.15
CA GLY A 79 8.27 7.69 -0.58
C GLY A 79 8.46 7.61 -2.10
N VAL A 80 7.47 8.06 -2.85
CA VAL A 80 7.56 8.11 -4.32
C VAL A 80 8.64 9.08 -4.77
N ARG A 81 8.74 10.28 -4.18
CA ARG A 81 9.79 11.27 -4.48
C ARG A 81 11.20 10.69 -4.28
N ALA A 82 11.41 9.86 -3.26
CA ALA A 82 12.70 9.22 -2.97
C ALA A 82 12.98 7.92 -3.77
N SER A 83 11.93 7.35 -4.38
CA SER A 83 12.02 6.15 -5.21
C SER A 83 12.35 6.46 -6.67
N THR A 84 12.80 5.44 -7.41
CA THR A 84 13.30 5.50 -8.79
C THR A 84 12.68 4.45 -9.71
N GLY A 85 11.95 3.48 -9.16
CA GLY A 85 11.34 2.40 -9.91
C GLY A 85 10.22 2.85 -10.83
N ASP A 86 10.12 2.18 -11.98
CA ASP A 86 9.05 2.34 -12.96
C ASP A 86 7.69 1.92 -12.39
N TRP A 87 7.72 0.97 -11.45
CA TRP A 87 6.56 0.46 -10.73
C TRP A 87 6.69 0.70 -9.23
N LEU A 88 5.58 1.09 -8.64
CA LEU A 88 5.45 1.38 -7.22
C LEU A 88 4.57 0.31 -6.58
N ILE A 89 5.06 -0.36 -5.54
CA ILE A 89 4.26 -1.24 -4.68
C ILE A 89 4.14 -0.56 -3.31
N PHE A 90 2.92 -0.28 -2.88
CA PHE A 90 2.65 0.22 -1.53
C PHE A 90 2.20 -0.93 -0.65
N LEU A 91 2.76 -1.00 0.56
CA LEU A 91 2.53 -2.07 1.51
C LEU A 91 2.52 -1.52 2.93
N ASP A 92 1.41 -1.67 3.65
CA ASP A 92 1.36 -1.32 5.07
C ASP A 92 2.24 -2.27 5.90
N GLN A 93 2.89 -1.73 6.94
CA GLN A 93 3.88 -2.45 7.76
C GLN A 93 3.32 -3.65 8.54
N ASP A 94 2.00 -3.76 8.68
CA ASP A 94 1.31 -4.81 9.42
C ASP A 94 0.76 -5.93 8.53
N ILE A 95 1.17 -5.96 7.26
CA ILE A 95 0.79 -7.00 6.31
C ILE A 95 1.94 -7.98 6.08
N ILE A 96 1.63 -9.28 6.15
CA ILE A 96 2.51 -10.40 5.80
C ILE A 96 1.97 -11.15 4.59
N TYR A 97 2.83 -11.83 3.84
CA TYR A 97 2.49 -12.38 2.52
C TYR A 97 3.36 -13.57 2.13
N THR A 98 2.87 -14.33 1.17
CA THR A 98 3.52 -15.53 0.62
C THR A 98 4.77 -15.16 -0.20
N ASN A 99 5.67 -16.12 -0.41
CA ASN A 99 6.89 -15.91 -1.20
C ASN A 99 6.61 -15.64 -2.70
N GLY A 100 5.42 -15.99 -3.19
CA GLY A 100 4.94 -15.72 -4.57
C GLY A 100 4.26 -14.36 -4.74
N PHE A 101 4.10 -13.60 -3.66
CA PHE A 101 3.18 -12.47 -3.64
C PHE A 101 3.63 -11.32 -4.55
N ILE A 102 4.88 -10.86 -4.42
CA ILE A 102 5.41 -9.78 -5.27
C ILE A 102 5.45 -10.21 -6.73
N ARG A 103 5.84 -11.46 -7.00
CA ARG A 103 5.87 -12.03 -8.36
C ARG A 103 4.52 -11.91 -9.05
N THR A 104 3.43 -12.19 -8.33
CA THR A 104 2.06 -12.07 -8.84
C THR A 104 1.73 -10.65 -9.30
N PHE A 105 2.15 -9.62 -8.56
CA PHE A 105 1.99 -8.24 -9.03
C PHE A 105 2.79 -7.98 -10.30
N VAL A 106 4.09 -8.34 -10.30
CA VAL A 106 4.99 -8.09 -11.43
C VAL A 106 4.49 -8.77 -12.72
N ASP A 107 3.95 -9.97 -12.63
CA ASP A 107 3.35 -10.68 -13.78
C ASP A 107 2.12 -9.98 -14.38
N HIS A 108 1.50 -9.07 -13.64
CA HIS A 108 0.27 -8.40 -14.01
C HIS A 108 0.43 -6.89 -14.27
N PHE A 109 1.65 -6.38 -14.15
CA PHE A 109 2.00 -5.01 -14.48
C PHE A 109 1.65 -4.71 -15.94
N GLN A 110 0.80 -3.69 -16.14
CA GLN A 110 0.36 -3.21 -17.43
C GLN A 110 0.10 -1.70 -17.35
N PRO A 111 0.52 -0.90 -18.34
CA PRO A 111 0.19 0.53 -18.37
C PRO A 111 -1.31 0.78 -18.22
N ARG A 112 -1.69 1.90 -17.59
CA ARG A 112 -3.09 2.27 -17.34
C ARG A 112 -3.85 1.23 -16.51
N ARG A 113 -3.16 0.57 -15.59
CA ARG A 113 -3.75 -0.35 -14.62
C ARG A 113 -3.06 -0.21 -13.27
N PHE A 114 -3.87 -0.13 -12.22
CA PHE A 114 -3.41 -0.37 -10.87
C PHE A 114 -3.83 -1.77 -10.41
N LEU A 115 -2.99 -2.40 -9.59
CA LEU A 115 -3.23 -3.70 -9.00
C LEU A 115 -3.56 -3.55 -7.52
N VAL A 116 -4.48 -4.36 -7.00
CA VAL A 116 -4.89 -4.31 -5.60
C VAL A 116 -4.98 -5.72 -5.04
N ALA A 117 -4.71 -5.88 -3.75
CA ALA A 117 -4.98 -7.10 -3.01
C ALA A 117 -5.94 -6.82 -1.87
N TRP A 118 -6.79 -7.79 -1.53
CA TRP A 118 -7.46 -7.78 -0.24
C TRP A 118 -6.76 -8.71 0.73
N GLU A 119 -6.67 -8.25 1.95
CA GLU A 119 -6.08 -8.92 3.08
C GLU A 119 -7.10 -9.76 3.86
N ILE A 120 -6.67 -10.91 4.36
CA ILE A 120 -7.38 -11.56 5.47
C ILE A 120 -6.91 -10.90 6.76
N ARG A 121 -7.87 -10.40 7.55
CA ARG A 121 -7.57 -9.84 8.87
C ARG A 121 -7.48 -10.96 9.89
N LEU A 122 -6.33 -11.06 10.54
CA LEU A 122 -6.12 -12.00 11.62
C LEU A 122 -6.77 -11.48 12.91
N SER A 123 -7.11 -12.41 13.80
CA SER A 123 -7.41 -12.09 15.19
C SER A 123 -6.11 -11.92 16.01
N ALA A 124 -6.23 -11.37 17.22
CA ALA A 124 -5.11 -11.30 18.16
C ALA A 124 -4.49 -12.70 18.40
N ALA A 125 -5.33 -13.72 18.61
CA ALA A 125 -4.91 -15.10 18.83
C ALA A 125 -4.18 -15.70 17.61
N GLN A 126 -4.63 -15.40 16.39
CA GLN A 126 -3.96 -15.83 15.16
C GLN A 126 -2.61 -15.11 14.97
N THR A 127 -2.56 -13.82 15.27
CA THR A 127 -1.33 -13.01 15.15
C THR A 127 -0.26 -13.50 16.12
N ASN A 128 -0.65 -13.84 17.35
CA ASN A 128 0.27 -14.38 18.36
C ASN A 128 0.83 -15.77 18.01
N GLN A 129 0.21 -16.49 17.08
CA GLN A 129 0.71 -17.79 16.59
C GLN A 129 1.75 -17.66 15.47
N LEU A 130 2.02 -16.45 14.97
CA LEU A 130 3.01 -16.23 13.93
C LEU A 130 4.42 -16.53 14.42
N THR A 131 5.05 -17.55 13.84
CA THR A 131 6.44 -17.91 14.13
C THR A 131 7.40 -17.36 13.06
N PRO A 132 8.69 -17.16 13.41
CA PRO A 132 9.71 -16.80 12.42
C PRO A 132 9.79 -17.78 11.23
N ASP A 133 9.57 -19.08 11.47
CA ASP A 133 9.60 -20.08 10.40
C ASP A 133 8.42 -19.95 9.44
N MET A 134 7.21 -19.62 9.93
CA MET A 134 6.06 -19.31 9.07
C MET A 134 6.36 -18.10 8.18
N LEU A 135 6.97 -17.05 8.74
CA LEU A 135 7.33 -15.84 8.01
C LEU A 135 8.38 -16.13 6.92
N ARG A 136 9.44 -16.88 7.25
CA ARG A 136 10.50 -17.22 6.27
C ARG A 136 9.99 -18.12 5.14
N ARG A 137 9.10 -19.07 5.44
CA ARG A 137 8.52 -19.98 4.44
C ARG A 137 7.38 -19.34 3.64
N GLY A 138 6.82 -18.22 4.12
CA GLY A 138 5.63 -17.62 3.54
C GLY A 138 4.43 -18.57 3.53
N ASP A 139 4.31 -19.44 4.53
CA ASP A 139 3.21 -20.41 4.66
C ASP A 139 2.41 -20.16 5.93
N TYR A 140 1.19 -19.65 5.74
CA TYR A 140 0.27 -19.26 6.81
C TYR A 140 -1.04 -20.04 6.76
N ARG A 141 -1.14 -21.09 5.93
CA ARG A 141 -2.40 -21.81 5.70
C ARG A 141 -3.02 -22.33 6.99
N SER A 142 -2.18 -22.77 7.94
CA SER A 142 -2.63 -23.26 9.24
C SER A 142 -3.28 -22.20 10.13
N LEU A 143 -2.99 -20.92 9.90
CA LEU A 143 -3.57 -19.81 10.67
C LEU A 143 -4.95 -19.40 10.12
N ILE A 144 -5.23 -19.72 8.86
CA ILE A 144 -6.41 -19.23 8.14
C ILE A 144 -7.56 -20.22 8.30
N THR A 145 -8.68 -19.74 8.81
CA THR A 145 -9.90 -20.55 8.86
C THR A 145 -10.52 -20.70 7.47
N TRP A 146 -11.26 -21.79 7.25
CA TRP A 146 -12.02 -21.98 6.00
C TRP A 146 -12.95 -20.80 5.72
N ARG A 147 -13.53 -20.19 6.77
CA ARG A 147 -14.46 -19.07 6.64
C ARG A 147 -13.75 -17.81 6.16
N GLN A 148 -12.59 -17.49 6.72
CA GLN A 148 -11.74 -16.38 6.24
C GLN A 148 -11.36 -16.59 4.76
N ALA A 149 -10.90 -17.79 4.39
CA ALA A 149 -10.56 -18.13 3.02
C ALA A 149 -11.76 -18.04 2.05
N TYR A 150 -12.95 -18.46 2.50
CA TYR A 150 -14.18 -18.36 1.72
C TYR A 150 -14.60 -16.90 1.49
N ASP A 151 -14.60 -16.08 2.54
CA ASP A 151 -15.05 -14.69 2.49
C ASP A 151 -14.12 -13.84 1.59
N ILE A 152 -12.80 -14.02 1.70
CA ILE A 152 -11.84 -13.34 0.83
C ILE A 152 -11.95 -13.82 -0.61
N GLY A 153 -12.13 -15.13 -0.84
CA GLY A 153 -12.31 -15.69 -2.17
C GLY A 153 -13.60 -15.23 -2.85
N ARG A 154 -14.65 -14.93 -2.06
CA ARG A 154 -15.86 -14.26 -2.57
C ARG A 154 -15.57 -12.83 -3.00
N GLN A 155 -14.75 -12.09 -2.24
CA GLN A 155 -14.35 -10.73 -2.60
C GLN A 155 -13.50 -10.70 -3.88
N TYR A 156 -12.57 -11.63 -4.07
CA TYR A 156 -11.76 -11.71 -5.29
C TYR A 156 -12.60 -12.02 -6.53
N ARG A 157 -13.56 -12.97 -6.42
CA ARG A 157 -14.52 -13.26 -7.49
C ARG A 157 -15.39 -12.06 -7.84
N LYS A 158 -15.78 -11.27 -6.84
CA LYS A 158 -16.52 -10.02 -7.02
C LYS A 158 -15.69 -8.96 -7.75
N ASP A 159 -14.40 -8.85 -7.46
CA ASP A 159 -13.50 -7.94 -8.19
C ASP A 159 -13.37 -8.34 -9.66
N LEU A 160 -13.22 -9.65 -9.96
CA LEU A 160 -13.20 -10.14 -11.34
C LEU A 160 -14.51 -9.82 -12.08
N PHE A 161 -15.65 -9.97 -11.40
CA PHE A 161 -16.94 -9.57 -11.95
C PHE A 161 -17.02 -8.06 -12.20
N TYR A 162 -16.43 -7.23 -11.34
CA TYR A 162 -16.39 -5.78 -11.54
C TYR A 162 -15.51 -5.36 -12.72
N VAL A 163 -14.38 -6.05 -12.95
CA VAL A 163 -13.58 -5.85 -14.17
C VAL A 163 -14.43 -6.17 -15.41
N PHE A 164 -15.17 -7.29 -15.39
CA PHE A 164 -16.06 -7.68 -16.48
C PHE A 164 -17.17 -6.64 -16.72
N CYS A 165 -17.89 -6.22 -15.68
CA CYS A 165 -18.95 -5.20 -15.80
C CYS A 165 -18.42 -3.85 -16.30
N LYS A 166 -17.21 -3.44 -15.88
CA LYS A 166 -16.58 -2.21 -16.38
C LYS A 166 -16.24 -2.33 -17.86
N LYS A 167 -15.67 -3.47 -18.29
CA LYS A 167 -15.38 -3.72 -19.71
C LYS A 167 -16.65 -3.68 -20.59
N LEU A 168 -17.79 -4.09 -20.05
CA LEU A 168 -19.09 -4.01 -20.72
C LEU A 168 -19.80 -2.65 -20.54
N HIS A 169 -19.17 -1.67 -19.91
CA HIS A 169 -19.76 -0.36 -19.61
C HIS A 169 -21.05 -0.41 -18.77
N VAL A 170 -21.31 -1.51 -18.06
CA VAL A 170 -22.45 -1.67 -17.13
C VAL A 170 -22.13 -1.06 -15.76
N ARG A 171 -20.85 -0.85 -15.46
CA ARG A 171 -20.39 -0.15 -14.26
C ARG A 171 -19.39 0.94 -14.62
N PRO A 172 -19.44 2.11 -13.94
CA PRO A 172 -18.48 3.18 -14.18
C PRO A 172 -17.10 2.84 -13.62
N ILE A 173 -17.05 2.12 -12.49
CA ILE A 173 -15.82 1.83 -11.75
C ILE A 173 -15.53 0.32 -11.69
N GLY A 174 -14.25 -0.01 -11.75
CA GLY A 174 -13.74 -1.37 -11.56
C GLY A 174 -13.60 -1.75 -10.07
N PRO A 175 -12.72 -2.72 -9.76
CA PRO A 175 -12.25 -2.96 -8.39
C PRO A 175 -11.74 -1.67 -7.75
N LYS A 176 -12.11 -1.46 -6.50
CA LYS A 176 -11.64 -0.31 -5.71
C LYS A 176 -10.17 -0.49 -5.33
N LEU A 177 -9.45 0.61 -5.24
CA LEU A 177 -8.14 0.64 -4.60
C LEU A 177 -8.29 0.39 -3.09
N ARG A 178 -7.26 -0.22 -2.49
CA ARG A 178 -7.14 -0.44 -1.04
C ARG A 178 -5.78 0.08 -0.64
N GLY A 179 -5.74 1.06 0.26
CA GLY A 179 -4.52 1.77 0.61
C GLY A 179 -3.42 0.88 1.19
N GLY A 180 -3.80 -0.21 1.85
CA GLY A 180 -2.83 -1.06 2.53
C GLY A 180 -1.99 -1.94 1.62
N LEU A 181 -2.47 -2.29 0.42
CA LEU A 181 -1.70 -3.12 -0.50
C LEU A 181 -2.14 -2.96 -1.96
N PHE A 182 -1.33 -2.23 -2.72
CA PHE A 182 -1.59 -2.00 -4.14
C PHE A 182 -0.29 -1.72 -4.90
N ALA A 183 -0.38 -1.80 -6.22
CA ALA A 183 0.70 -1.42 -7.12
C ALA A 183 0.20 -0.56 -8.27
N VAL A 184 1.02 0.37 -8.74
CA VAL A 184 0.70 1.29 -9.84
C VAL A 184 1.99 1.68 -10.56
N SER A 185 1.90 2.01 -11.86
CA SER A 185 3.08 2.53 -12.54
C SER A 185 3.41 3.92 -12.00
N ARG A 186 4.69 4.27 -11.97
CA ARG A 186 5.14 5.61 -11.59
C ARG A 186 4.45 6.67 -12.44
N ALA A 187 4.41 6.46 -13.76
CA ALA A 187 3.75 7.38 -14.68
C ALA A 187 2.26 7.59 -14.35
N ASP A 188 1.51 6.52 -14.07
CA ASP A 188 0.09 6.60 -13.70
C ASP A 188 -0.11 7.28 -12.33
N PHE A 189 0.82 7.11 -11.38
CA PHE A 189 0.80 7.81 -10.09
C PHE A 189 0.95 9.33 -10.29
N PHE A 190 1.93 9.77 -11.09
CA PHE A 190 2.14 11.19 -11.41
C PHE A 190 1.02 11.78 -12.26
N ALA A 191 0.37 10.99 -13.12
CA ALA A 191 -0.72 11.46 -13.99
C ALA A 191 -1.94 12.00 -13.21
N VAL A 192 -2.11 11.63 -11.94
CA VAL A 192 -3.17 12.13 -11.05
C VAL A 192 -2.63 12.97 -9.89
N ASN A 193 -1.35 13.33 -9.92
CA ASN A 193 -0.62 14.01 -8.84
C ASN A 193 -0.51 13.21 -7.53
N GLY A 194 -0.46 11.87 -7.56
CA GLY A 194 -0.25 11.07 -6.35
C GLY A 194 -1.38 11.16 -5.32
N PHE A 195 -1.07 11.00 -4.03
CA PHE A 195 -2.05 11.12 -2.95
C PHE A 195 -2.35 12.59 -2.64
N ASP A 196 -3.62 12.93 -2.44
CA ASP A 196 -4.01 14.27 -2.03
C ASP A 196 -3.66 14.49 -0.54
N GLU A 197 -2.79 15.47 -0.28
CA GLU A 197 -2.26 15.80 1.04
C GLU A 197 -3.26 16.61 1.88
N ASN A 198 -4.44 16.97 1.35
CA ASN A 198 -5.53 17.53 2.15
C ASN A 198 -6.21 16.51 3.06
N TYR A 199 -6.11 15.21 2.75
CA TYR A 199 -6.59 14.17 3.65
C TYR A 199 -5.71 14.14 4.90
N GLN A 200 -6.27 14.58 6.02
CA GLN A 200 -5.64 14.54 7.35
C GLN A 200 -6.37 13.53 8.22
N GLY A 201 -5.65 12.78 9.05
CA GLY A 201 -6.30 11.70 9.79
C GLY A 201 -6.62 10.48 8.93
N TRP A 202 -7.30 9.52 9.53
CA TRP A 202 -7.55 8.23 8.90
C TRP A 202 -8.75 8.27 7.95
N GLY A 203 -8.55 7.77 6.72
CA GLY A 203 -9.60 7.36 5.80
C GLY A 203 -9.85 8.32 4.63
N ASN A 204 -10.47 7.75 3.59
CA ASN A 204 -10.86 8.37 2.32
C ASN A 204 -9.72 8.75 1.36
N GLU A 205 -8.46 8.73 1.78
CA GLU A 205 -7.33 9.10 0.91
C GLU A 205 -7.10 8.07 -0.20
N ASP A 206 -7.29 6.79 0.11
CA ASP A 206 -7.10 5.68 -0.83
C ASP A 206 -8.30 5.52 -1.79
N ASP A 207 -9.51 5.68 -1.26
CA ASP A 207 -10.77 5.74 -2.03
C ASP A 207 -10.75 6.91 -3.03
N ASP A 208 -10.24 8.08 -2.65
CA ASP A 208 -10.05 9.25 -3.53
C ASP A 208 -9.01 8.97 -4.62
N PHE A 209 -7.83 8.52 -4.22
CA PHE A 209 -6.75 8.19 -5.15
C PHE A 209 -7.20 7.14 -6.18
N GLY A 210 -7.85 6.07 -5.74
CA GLY A 210 -8.39 5.04 -6.62
C GLY A 210 -9.45 5.57 -7.60
N ARG A 211 -10.30 6.51 -7.17
CA ARG A 211 -11.30 7.13 -8.06
C ARG A 211 -10.66 8.07 -9.08
N ARG A 212 -9.64 8.84 -8.68
CA ARG A 212 -8.89 9.69 -9.60
C ARG A 212 -8.19 8.87 -10.67
N LEU A 213 -7.54 7.76 -10.30
CA LEU A 213 -6.99 6.81 -11.26
C LEU A 213 -8.07 6.29 -12.22
N ASP A 214 -9.21 5.86 -11.70
CA ASP A 214 -10.29 5.31 -12.52
C ASP A 214 -10.87 6.34 -13.52
N ALA A 215 -11.05 7.59 -13.09
CA ALA A 215 -11.48 8.72 -13.92
C ALA A 215 -10.44 9.14 -14.96
N ALA A 216 -9.15 9.00 -14.64
CA ALA A 216 -8.05 9.11 -15.59
C ALA A 216 -7.96 7.91 -16.56
N GLY A 217 -8.88 6.94 -16.49
CA GLY A 217 -8.88 5.75 -17.33
C GLY A 217 -7.83 4.70 -16.93
N ILE A 218 -7.33 4.75 -15.70
CA ILE A 218 -6.39 3.78 -15.13
C ILE A 218 -7.22 2.81 -14.28
N THR A 219 -7.37 1.58 -14.77
CA THR A 219 -8.37 0.65 -14.22
C THR A 219 -7.80 -0.28 -13.15
N GLY A 220 -8.61 -0.59 -12.15
CA GLY A 220 -8.23 -1.54 -11.10
C GLY A 220 -8.29 -2.99 -11.54
N ARG A 221 -7.38 -3.82 -11.04
CA ARG A 221 -7.44 -5.29 -11.13
C ARG A 221 -6.92 -5.93 -9.86
N ASN A 222 -7.62 -6.95 -9.39
CA ASN A 222 -7.08 -7.86 -8.40
C ASN A 222 -6.46 -9.08 -9.13
N PRO A 223 -5.13 -9.26 -9.12
CA PRO A 223 -4.47 -10.36 -9.84
C PRO A 223 -4.48 -11.68 -9.06
N PHE A 224 -4.88 -11.68 -7.78
CA PHE A 224 -4.76 -12.84 -6.91
C PHE A 224 -5.98 -13.75 -7.04
N LEU A 225 -5.73 -15.07 -6.99
CA LEU A 225 -6.77 -16.09 -7.07
C LEU A 225 -6.81 -17.01 -5.85
N LYS A 226 -5.63 -17.36 -5.31
CA LYS A 226 -5.47 -18.32 -4.21
C LYS A 226 -4.40 -17.93 -3.20
N GLU A 227 -3.83 -16.74 -3.34
CA GLU A 227 -2.84 -16.18 -2.42
C GLU A 227 -3.47 -14.99 -1.72
N TYR A 228 -3.41 -14.97 -0.39
CA TYR A 228 -4.06 -13.95 0.42
C TYR A 228 -3.02 -13.35 1.36
N PRO A 229 -2.69 -12.06 1.22
CA PRO A 229 -1.92 -11.36 2.22
C PRO A 229 -2.71 -11.32 3.53
N LEU A 230 -2.03 -11.29 4.66
CA LEU A 230 -2.64 -11.31 5.98
C LEU A 230 -2.29 -10.03 6.71
N HIS A 231 -3.30 -9.37 7.28
CA HIS A 231 -3.11 -8.21 8.13
C HIS A 231 -3.06 -8.67 9.58
N MET A 232 -1.92 -8.43 10.21
CA MET A 232 -1.68 -8.71 11.62
C MET A 232 -2.63 -7.89 12.47
N TRP A 233 -3.18 -8.52 13.50
CA TRP A 233 -4.12 -7.84 14.38
C TRP A 233 -3.39 -6.80 15.21
N HIS A 234 -3.97 -5.61 15.29
CA HIS A 234 -3.58 -4.58 16.23
C HIS A 234 -4.82 -3.82 16.69
N GLU A 235 -4.71 -3.14 17.83
CA GLU A 235 -5.78 -2.27 18.29
C GLU A 235 -6.04 -1.18 17.24
N PRO A 236 -7.30 -0.96 16.81
CA PRO A 236 -7.62 0.08 15.83
C PRO A 236 -7.10 1.44 16.30
N TYR A 237 -6.64 2.26 15.38
CA TYR A 237 -6.31 3.65 15.69
C TYR A 237 -7.60 4.37 16.16
N ARG A 238 -7.58 4.96 17.36
CA ARG A 238 -8.78 5.53 18.02
C ARG A 238 -8.83 7.06 18.04
N GLU A 239 -7.90 7.76 17.38
CA GLU A 239 -7.95 9.22 17.33
C GLU A 239 -8.95 9.71 16.27
N GLY A 240 -9.90 10.52 16.74
CA GLY A 240 -10.72 11.40 15.90
C GLY A 240 -11.83 10.68 15.14
N THR A 241 -12.96 11.34 14.98
CA THR A 241 -14.17 10.83 14.32
C THR A 241 -13.87 10.12 12.99
N LYS A 242 -14.48 8.95 12.78
CA LYS A 242 -14.43 8.10 11.56
C LYS A 242 -14.74 8.82 10.22
N ARG A 243 -14.94 10.14 10.22
CA ARG A 243 -15.51 10.94 9.15
C ARG A 243 -14.90 12.34 9.00
N VAL A 244 -13.72 12.62 9.58
CA VAL A 244 -13.07 13.94 9.42
C VAL A 244 -12.91 14.33 7.94
N ASN A 245 -12.69 13.34 7.07
CA ASN A 245 -12.50 13.53 5.63
C ASN A 245 -13.77 13.34 4.80
N LEU A 246 -14.92 13.00 5.40
CA LEU A 246 -16.08 12.56 4.62
C LEU A 246 -16.68 13.68 3.76
N ASP A 247 -16.76 14.89 4.30
CA ASP A 247 -17.33 16.04 3.59
C ASP A 247 -16.41 16.43 2.43
N TYR A 248 -15.10 16.54 2.69
CA TYR A 248 -14.09 16.80 1.67
C TYR A 248 -14.09 15.72 0.58
N TYR A 249 -14.11 14.44 0.97
CA TYR A 249 -14.20 13.32 0.04
C TYR A 249 -15.45 13.38 -0.83
N SER A 250 -16.60 13.73 -0.24
CA SER A 250 -17.87 13.82 -0.97
C SER A 250 -17.84 14.92 -2.03
N GLU A 251 -17.23 16.07 -1.74
CA GLU A 251 -17.00 17.12 -2.74
C GLU A 251 -15.99 16.70 -3.81
N ARG A 252 -14.88 16.05 -3.41
CA ARG A 252 -13.90 15.50 -4.37
C ARG A 252 -14.53 14.49 -5.31
N VAL A 253 -15.42 13.62 -4.85
CA VAL A 253 -16.14 12.68 -5.71
C VAL A 253 -16.96 13.41 -6.78
N LYS A 254 -17.63 14.52 -6.45
CA LYS A 254 -18.39 15.31 -7.45
C LYS A 254 -17.46 15.90 -8.50
N GLN A 255 -16.33 16.47 -8.07
CA GLN A 255 -15.33 17.05 -8.96
C GLN A 255 -14.71 16.01 -9.89
N ILE A 256 -14.34 14.84 -9.35
CA ILE A 256 -13.82 13.71 -10.13
C ILE A 256 -14.82 13.26 -11.21
N LEU A 257 -16.11 13.18 -10.87
CA LEU A 257 -17.17 12.81 -11.83
C LEU A 257 -17.36 13.86 -12.93
N GLN A 258 -16.94 15.11 -12.70
CA GLN A 258 -16.91 16.19 -13.69
C GLN A 258 -15.60 16.22 -14.50
N GLY A 259 -14.68 15.29 -14.25
CA GLY A 259 -13.40 15.18 -14.95
C GLY A 259 -12.21 15.80 -14.21
N ASP A 260 -12.42 16.41 -13.03
CA ASP A 260 -11.34 16.95 -12.20
C ASP A 260 -10.69 15.85 -11.33
N PHE A 261 -9.90 15.01 -11.98
CA PHE A 261 -9.20 13.89 -11.35
C PHE A 261 -7.75 14.20 -10.94
N TYR A 262 -7.27 15.42 -11.13
CA TYR A 262 -5.93 15.83 -10.69
C TYR A 262 -6.06 16.55 -9.35
N CYS A 263 -5.42 16.07 -8.27
CA CYS A 263 -5.46 16.79 -7.01
C CYS A 263 -4.45 17.95 -7.03
N GLN A 264 -4.83 19.11 -6.46
CA GLN A 264 -3.95 20.28 -6.43
C GLN A 264 -2.77 20.10 -5.47
N TYR A 265 -3.01 19.45 -4.32
CA TYR A 265 -2.04 19.33 -3.22
C TYR A 265 -1.51 17.90 -3.15
N GLY A 266 -0.97 17.42 -4.26
CA GLY A 266 -0.51 16.06 -4.45
C GLY A 266 0.98 15.84 -4.20
N ILE A 267 1.63 15.04 -5.04
CA ILE A 267 3.09 14.88 -5.03
C ILE A 267 3.85 16.14 -5.46
N ASP A 268 3.22 17.04 -6.21
CA ASP A 268 3.75 18.37 -6.52
C ASP A 268 3.05 19.44 -5.65
N ASN A 269 2.88 19.18 -4.35
CA ASN A 269 2.23 20.10 -3.42
C ASN A 269 3.00 21.44 -3.30
N PRO A 270 2.44 22.57 -3.77
CA PRO A 270 3.14 23.86 -3.74
C PRO A 270 3.28 24.44 -2.33
N LEU A 271 2.51 23.94 -1.36
CA LEU A 271 2.56 24.35 0.04
C LEU A 271 3.54 23.50 0.87
N ASP A 272 4.09 22.42 0.30
CA ASP A 272 5.06 21.59 1.01
C ASP A 272 6.47 22.14 0.81
N HIS A 273 7.02 22.70 1.88
CA HIS A 273 8.38 23.21 1.93
C HIS A 273 9.29 22.34 2.83
N GLU A 274 8.79 21.20 3.32
CA GLU A 274 9.59 20.28 4.15
C GLU A 274 10.53 19.46 3.25
N PRO A 275 11.86 19.57 3.39
CA PRO A 275 12.77 18.83 2.54
C PRO A 275 12.70 17.33 2.82
N VAL A 276 12.60 16.52 1.76
CA VAL A 276 12.68 15.06 1.86
C VAL A 276 14.15 14.65 2.02
N ARG A 277 14.54 14.29 3.24
CA ARG A 277 15.88 13.74 3.51
C ARG A 277 15.84 12.22 3.36
N CYS A 278 16.46 11.73 2.29
CA CYS A 278 16.62 10.31 2.03
C CYS A 278 17.98 9.82 2.52
N LEU A 279 17.96 8.78 3.36
CA LEU A 279 19.15 8.06 3.78
C LEU A 279 19.22 6.74 3.00
N GLU A 280 20.27 6.55 2.22
CA GLU A 280 20.59 5.26 1.62
C GLU A 280 21.29 4.38 2.66
N ILE A 281 20.77 3.18 2.86
CA ILE A 281 21.28 2.19 3.81
C ILE A 281 21.94 1.09 2.99
N LYS A 282 23.24 0.89 3.22
CA LYS A 282 24.06 -0.15 2.60
C LYS A 282 24.13 -1.38 3.49
#